data_AF-A0A977PYR6-F1
#
_entry.id   AF-A0A977PYR6-F1
#
_cell.length_a   1.000
_cell.length_b   1.000
_cell.length_c   1.000
_cell.angle_alpha   90.00
_cell.angle_beta   90.00
_cell.angle_gamma   90.00
#
_symmetry.space_group_name_H-M   'P 1'
#
loop_
_entity.id
_entity.type
_entity.pdbx_description
1 polymer ?
#
loop_
_entity_poly.entity_id
_entity_poly.type
_entity_poly.pdbx_seq_one_letter_code
_entity_poly.pdbx_strand_id
1 'polypeptide(L)' 'MEIVLVIGAILVAWLVFTWLFKVIKVSLKTAFLIAAIVLILQFAFGISPQKLWEEILHLPQLISSWGKR' A
#
# COMPACT_ATOMS: atom_id res chain seq x y z
N MET A 1 33.00 0.01 26.72
CA MET A 1 32.32 0.81 25.67
C MET A 1 31.66 -0.07 24.61
N GLU A 2 32.28 -1.18 24.19
CA GLU A 2 31.73 -2.06 23.13
C GLU A 2 30.45 -2.82 23.52
N ILE A 3 30.32 -3.25 24.78
CA ILE A 3 29.12 -3.94 25.27
C ILE A 3 27.85 -3.10 25.14
N VAL A 4 27.95 -1.78 25.34
CA VAL A 4 26.81 -0.86 25.20
C VAL A 4 26.36 -0.77 23.74
N LEU A 5 27.30 -0.78 22.80
CA LEU A 5 27.02 -0.82 21.36
C LEU A 5 26.34 -2.14 20.96
N VAL A 6 26.83 -3.27 21.46
CA VAL A 6 26.24 -4.59 21.17
C VAL A 6 24.81 -4.67 21.70
N ILE A 7 24.56 -4.24 22.94
CA ILE A 7 23.22 -4.21 23.53
C ILE A 7 22.30 -3.27 22.74
N GLY A 8 22.78 -2.07 22.38
CA GLY A 8 22.03 -1.13 21.55
C GLY A 8 21.66 -1.72 20.19
N ALA A 9 22.59 -2.39 19.52
CA ALA A 9 22.35 -3.03 18.23
C ALA A 9 21.29 -4.14 18.33
N ILE A 10 21.32 -4.96 19.38
CA ILE A 10 20.32 -6.01 19.62
C ILE A 10 18.93 -5.41 19.83
N LEU A 11 18.82 -4.33 20.62
CA LEU A 11 17.54 -3.65 20.86
C LEU A 11 16.96 -3.03 19.59
N VAL A 12 17.79 -2.36 18.79
CA VAL A 12 17.36 -1.78 17.51
C VAL A 12 16.96 -2.89 16.53
N ALA A 13 17.76 -3.95 16.41
CA ALA A 13 17.43 -5.10 15.56
C ALA A 13 16.08 -5.71 15.97
N TRP A 14 15.84 -5.90 17.27
CA TRP A 14 14.56 -6.39 17.78
C TRP A 14 13.40 -5.45 17.45
N LEU A 15 13.59 -4.14 17.59
CA LEU A 15 12.58 -3.15 17.26
C LEU A 15 12.23 -3.15 15.77
N VAL A 16 13.23 -3.22 14.89
CA VAL A 16 13.02 -3.32 13.44
C VAL A 16 12.34 -4.64 13.09
N PHE A 17 12.74 -5.74 13.71
CA PHE A 17 12.15 -7.06 13.48
C PHE A 17 10.67 -7.09 13.87
N THR A 18 10.32 -6.57 15.05
CA THR A 18 8.92 -6.47 15.50
C THR A 18 8.09 -5.52 14.63
N TRP A 19 8.67 -4.40 14.19
CA TRP A 19 8.03 -3.48 13.27
C TRP A 19 7.76 -4.14 11.90
N LEU A 20 8.70 -4.93 11.38
CA LEU A 20 8.55 -5.63 10.11
C LEU A 20 7.32 -6.55 10.10
N PHE A 21 7.10 -7.34 11.14
CA PHE A 21 5.88 -8.17 11.25
C PHE A 21 4.60 -7.33 11.27
N LYS A 22 4.65 -6.14 11.88
CA LYS A 22 3.50 -5.22 11.90
C LYS A 22 3.22 -4.67 10.51
N VAL A 23 4.25 -4.25 9.78
CA VAL A 23 4.13 -3.75 8.40
C VAL A 23 3.60 -4.85 7.48
N ILE A 24 4.14 -6.06 7.55
CA ILE A 24 3.66 -7.18 6.71
C ILE A 24 2.16 -7.40 6.93
N LYS A 25 1.70 -7.44 8.19
CA LYS A 25 0.27 -7.59 8.51
C LYS A 25 -0.57 -6.44 7.95
N VAL A 26 -0.09 -5.20 8.05
CA VAL A 26 -0.77 -4.02 7.51
C VAL A 26 -0.84 -4.10 5.98
N SER A 27 0.28 -4.39 5.31
CA SER A 27 0.36 -4.54 3.86
C SER A 27 -0.55 -5.64 3.36
N LEU A 28 -0.58 -6.81 4.02
CA LEU A 28 -1.47 -7.92 3.67
C LEU A 28 -2.93 -7.53 3.85
N LYS A 29 -3.30 -6.87 4.95
CA LYS A 29 -4.69 -6.44 5.18
C LYS A 29 -5.15 -5.43 4.13
N THR A 30 -4.31 -4.45 3.82
CA THR A 30 -4.60 -3.43 2.80
C THR A 30 -4.66 -4.05 1.41
N ALA A 31 -3.70 -4.90 1.04
CA ALA A 31 -3.70 -5.60 -0.24
C ALA A 31 -4.92 -6.51 -0.38
N PHE A 32 -5.32 -7.22 0.68
CA PHE A 32 -6.52 -8.06 0.68
C PHE A 32 -7.80 -7.24 0.54
N LEU A 33 -7.92 -6.10 1.22
CA LEU A 33 -9.06 -5.19 1.05
C LEU A 33 -9.13 -4.64 -0.38
N ILE A 34 -8.00 -4.20 -0.93
CA ILE A 34 -7.93 -3.74 -2.32
C ILE A 34 -8.34 -4.86 -3.27
N ALA A 35 -7.78 -6.07 -3.09
CA ALA A 35 -8.15 -7.23 -3.88
C ALA A 35 -9.64 -7.55 -3.76
N ALA A 36 -10.22 -7.52 -2.56
CA ALA A 36 -11.65 -7.75 -2.35
C ALA A 36 -12.50 -6.70 -3.07
N ILE A 37 -12.17 -5.41 -2.97
CA ILE A 37 -12.87 -4.33 -3.69
C ILE A 37 -12.78 -4.55 -5.20
N VAL A 38 -11.58 -4.83 -5.71
CA VAL A 38 -11.33 -5.08 -7.14
C VAL A 38 -12.11 -6.31 -7.63
N LEU A 39 -12.13 -7.40 -6.85
CA LEU A 39 -12.92 -8.59 -7.17
C LEU A 39 -14.41 -8.27 -7.18
N ILE A 40 -14.93 -7.53 -6.20
CA ILE A 40 -16.33 -7.10 -6.21
C ILE A 40 -16.63 -6.28 -7.46
N LEU A 41 -15.76 -5.32 -7.82
CA LEU A 41 -15.93 -4.52 -9.04
C LEU A 41 -15.90 -5.38 -10.31
N GLN A 42 -15.00 -6.36 -10.36
CA GLN A 42 -14.90 -7.27 -11.50
C GLN A 42 -16.12 -8.20 -11.61
N PHE A 43 -16.58 -8.79 -10.50
CA PHE A 43 -17.70 -9.73 -10.51
C PHE A 43 -19.06 -9.04 -10.61
N ALA A 44 -19.25 -7.88 -9.96
CA ALA A 44 -20.53 -7.18 -9.96
C ALA A 44 -20.69 -6.23 -11.16
N PHE A 45 -19.62 -5.59 -11.63
CA PHE A 45 -19.66 -4.59 -12.71
C PHE A 45 -18.93 -5.03 -13.99
N GLY A 46 -18.21 -6.15 -13.99
CA GLY A 46 -17.46 -6.63 -15.16
C GLY A 46 -16.21 -5.80 -15.48
N ILE A 47 -15.77 -4.92 -14.57
CA ILE A 47 -14.66 -3.98 -14.82
C ILE A 47 -13.34 -4.67 -14.46
N SER A 48 -12.38 -4.67 -15.40
CA SER A 48 -11.05 -5.21 -15.15
C SER A 48 -10.22 -4.27 -14.25
N PRO A 49 -9.35 -4.83 -13.38
CA PRO A 49 -8.44 -4.05 -12.55
C PRO A 49 -7.57 -3.09 -13.37
N GLN A 50 -7.15 -3.53 -14.55
CA GLN A 50 -6.33 -2.75 -15.49
C GLN A 50 -7.07 -1.49 -15.94
N LYS A 51 -8.38 -1.58 -16.24
CA LYS A 51 -9.18 -0.41 -16.61
C LYS A 51 -9.35 0.57 -15.46
N LEU A 52 -9.49 0.10 -14.22
CA LEU A 52 -9.51 0.98 -13.04
C LEU A 52 -8.19 1.76 -12.92
N TRP A 53 -7.07 1.10 -13.16
CA TRP A 53 -5.75 1.75 -13.13
C TRP A 53 -5.60 2.81 -14.22
N GLU A 54 -6.00 2.48 -15.45
CA GLU A 54 -6.03 3.45 -16.57
C GLU A 54 -6.92 4.65 -16.23
N GLU A 55 -8.13 4.43 -15.72
CA GLU A 55 -9.04 5.51 -15.35
C GLU A 55 -8.42 6.43 -14.28
N ILE A 56 -7.78 5.86 -13.24
CA ILE A 56 -7.07 6.62 -12.20
C ILE A 56 -5.96 7.48 -12.80
N LEU A 57 -5.20 6.97 -13.77
CA LEU A 57 -4.16 7.73 -14.48
C LEU A 57 -4.73 8.84 -15.37
N HIS A 58 -5.98 8.72 -15.81
CA HIS A 58 -6.70 9.74 -16.58
C HIS A 58 -7.35 10.83 -15.70
N LEU A 59 -7.60 10.57 -14.40
CA LEU A 59 -8.18 11.57 -13.48
C LEU A 59 -7.39 12.89 -13.41
N PRO A 60 -6.05 12.93 -13.32
CA PRO A 60 -5.28 14.17 -13.33
C PRO A 60 -5.47 14.98 -14.61
N GLN A 61 -5.61 14.31 -15.76
CA GLN A 61 -5.82 14.97 -17.05
C GLN A 61 -7.21 15.63 -17.08
N LEU A 62 -8.23 14.91 -16.61
CA LEU A 62 -9.59 15.45 -16.46
C LEU A 62 -9.57 16.68 -15.56
N ILE A 63 -8.96 16.62 -14.37
CA ILE A 63 -8.88 17.76 -13.44
C ILE A 63 -8.14 18.95 -14.07
N SER A 64 -7.04 18.71 -14.79
CA SER A 64 -6.28 19.79 -15.46
C SER A 64 -7.08 20.50 -16.57
N SER A 65 -8.03 19.80 -17.21
CA SER A 65 -8.89 20.37 -18.25
C SER A 65 -10.01 21.25 -17.67
N TRP A 66 -10.38 21.05 -16.41
CA TRP A 66 -11.37 21.86 -15.70
C TRP A 66 -10.76 23.14 -15.13
N GLY A 67 -9.50 23.12 -14.68
CA GLY A 67 -8.81 24.31 -14.16
C GLY A 67 -8.35 25.33 -15.20
N LYS A 68 -8.52 25.05 -16.50
CA LYS A 68 -8.14 25.93 -17.61
C LYS A 68 -9.32 26.63 -18.30
N ARG A 69 -10.55 26.52 -17.77
CA ARG A 69 -11.74 27.21 -18.27
C ARG A 69 -12.15 28.36 -17.35
#